data_AF-T0J8G0-F1
#
_entry.id   AF-T0J8G0-F1
#
_cell.length_a   1.000
_cell.length_b   1.000
_cell.length_c   1.000
_cell.angle_alpha   90.00
_cell.angle_beta   90.00
_cell.angle_gamma   90.00
#
_symmetry.space_group_name_H-M   'P 1'
#
loop_
_entity.id
_entity.type
_entity.pdbx_description
1 polymer ?
#
loop_
_entity_poly.entity_id
_entity_poly.type
_entity_poly.pdbx_seq_one_letter_code
_entity_poly.pdbx_strand_id
1 'polypeptide(L)' 'MKKPVLKGVAAVEWAMTLLAAFRLDDGALSLHELSERTGLVKSTVMRLAVSLERFNWIVRMPDGRYQVGSAAEPHLPEE' A
#
# COMPACT_ATOMS: atom_id res chain seq x y z
N MET A 1 11.86 35.21 -6.50
CA MET A 1 10.64 34.40 -6.75
C MET A 1 10.39 33.52 -5.53
N LYS A 2 9.24 33.64 -4.87
CA LYS A 2 8.84 32.73 -3.76
C LYS A 2 8.45 31.39 -4.38
N LYS A 3 9.10 30.29 -3.96
CA LYS A 3 8.67 28.94 -4.35
C LYS A 3 7.23 28.73 -3.86
N PRO A 4 6.31 28.24 -4.70
CA PRO A 4 4.99 27.87 -4.23
C PRO A 4 5.15 26.79 -3.16
N VAL A 5 4.48 26.96 -2.02
CA VAL A 5 4.40 25.94 -0.99
C VAL A 5 3.40 24.90 -1.48
N LEU A 6 3.88 23.98 -2.32
CA LEU A 6 3.07 22.83 -2.74
C LEU A 6 2.95 21.88 -1.55
N LYS A 7 1.71 21.57 -1.16
CA LYS A 7 1.42 20.58 -0.12
C LYS A 7 1.35 19.19 -0.78
N GLY A 8 1.93 18.19 -0.12
CA GLY A 8 1.85 16.79 -0.55
C GLY A 8 0.41 16.28 -0.62
N VAL A 9 0.21 15.21 -1.41
CA VAL A 9 -1.09 14.53 -1.51
C VAL A 9 -1.17 13.45 -0.44
N ALA A 10 -2.09 13.61 0.51
CA ALA A 10 -2.26 12.70 1.65
C ALA A 10 -2.44 11.23 1.23
N ALA A 11 -3.10 10.98 0.09
CA ALA A 11 -3.30 9.62 -0.41
C ALA A 11 -1.97 8.91 -0.75
N VAL A 12 -0.99 9.64 -1.30
CA VAL A 12 0.34 9.09 -1.60
C VAL A 12 1.11 8.84 -0.31
N GLU A 13 1.04 9.77 0.65
CA GLU A 13 1.66 9.60 1.96
C GLU A 13 1.12 8.34 2.66
N TRP A 14 -0.20 8.12 2.65
CA TRP A 14 -0.79 6.92 3.24
C TRP A 14 -0.44 5.63 2.50
N ALA A 15 -0.37 5.66 1.16
CA ALA A 15 0.07 4.51 0.38
C ALA A 15 1.52 4.12 0.72
N MET A 16 2.41 5.11 0.84
CA MET A 16 3.80 4.89 1.23
C MET A 16 3.91 4.40 2.67
N THR A 17 3.11 4.94 3.60
CA THR A 17 3.04 4.44 4.98
C THR A 17 2.58 2.98 5.03
N LEU A 18 1.61 2.60 4.20
CA LEU A 18 1.15 1.21 4.11
C LEU A 18 2.23 0.28 3.56
N LEU A 19 2.95 0.69 2.51
CA LEU A 19 4.07 -0.09 1.96
C LEU A 19 5.21 -0.23 2.97
N ALA A 20 5.52 0.83 3.72
CA ALA A 20 6.54 0.81 4.75
C ALA A 20 6.18 -0.05 5.98
N ALA A 21 4.92 -0.47 6.13
CA ALA A 21 4.48 -1.35 7.21
C ALA A 21 4.90 -2.82 7.01
N PHE A 22 5.26 -3.19 5.77
CA PHE A 22 5.86 -4.48 5.45
C PHE A 22 7.37 -4.43 5.67
N ARG A 23 7.89 -5.35 6.48
CA ARG A 23 9.31 -5.51 6.80
C ARG A 23 9.88 -6.68 6.00
N LEU A 24 11.21 -6.73 5.87
CA LEU A 24 11.89 -7.72 5.05
C LEU A 24 11.59 -9.18 5.44
N ASP A 25 11.41 -9.42 6.75
CA ASP A 25 11.12 -10.75 7.31
C ASP A 25 9.63 -11.02 7.50
N ASP A 26 8.75 -10.09 7.10
CA ASP A 26 7.32 -10.36 7.17
C ASP A 26 6.90 -11.34 6.07
N GLY A 27 6.11 -12.34 6.45
CA GLY A 27 5.28 -13.09 5.51
C GLY A 27 4.07 -12.25 5.08
N ALA A 28 2.99 -12.93 4.69
CA ALA A 28 1.74 -12.25 4.40
C ALA A 28 1.11 -11.67 5.68
N LEU A 29 0.76 -10.38 5.67
CA LEU A 29 0.12 -9.64 6.77
C LEU A 29 -1.39 -9.53 6.56
N SER A 30 -2.17 -9.71 7.63
CA SER A 30 -3.61 -9.46 7.60
C SER A 30 -3.95 -7.97 7.53
N LEU A 31 -5.17 -7.67 7.11
CA LEU A 31 -5.72 -6.30 7.13
C LEU A 31 -5.66 -5.68 8.53
N HIS A 32 -5.86 -6.50 9.58
CA HIS A 32 -5.80 -6.02 10.95
C HIS A 32 -4.38 -5.61 11.34
N GLU A 33 -3.38 -6.43 11.04
CA GLU A 33 -1.98 -6.10 11.33
C GLU A 33 -1.52 -4.86 10.57
N LEU A 34 -1.94 -4.70 9.31
CA LEU A 34 -1.64 -3.50 8.54
C LEU A 34 -2.28 -2.25 9.15
N SER A 35 -3.52 -2.35 9.61
CA SER A 35 -4.22 -1.25 10.30
C SER A 35 -3.52 -0.85 11.60
N GLU A 36 -3.09 -1.82 12.41
CA GLU A 36 -2.37 -1.58 13.67
C GLU A 36 -0.99 -0.95 13.40
N ARG A 37 -0.21 -1.50 12.47
CA ARG A 37 1.15 -1.02 12.17
C ARG A 37 1.17 0.39 11.57
N THR A 38 0.15 0.71 10.77
CA THR A 38 0.05 2.02 10.10
C THR A 38 -0.72 3.07 10.90
N GLY A 39 -1.51 2.64 11.89
CA GLY A 39 -2.49 3.50 12.57
C GLY A 39 -3.66 3.95 11.69
N LEU A 40 -3.78 3.42 10.47
CA LEU A 40 -4.84 3.76 9.54
C LEU A 40 -6.09 2.92 9.82
N VAL A 41 -7.26 3.52 9.69
CA VAL A 41 -8.53 2.79 9.77
C VAL A 41 -8.62 1.72 8.66
N LYS A 42 -9.22 0.57 8.97
CA LYS A 42 -9.32 -0.58 8.06
C LYS A 42 -9.89 -0.24 6.68
N SER A 43 -10.88 0.65 6.58
CA SER A 43 -11.46 1.09 5.30
C SER A 43 -10.47 1.85 4.41
N THR A 44 -9.58 2.64 5.01
CA THR A 44 -8.49 3.32 4.29
C THR A 44 -7.45 2.31 3.83
N VAL A 45 -7.03 1.39 4.71
CA VAL A 45 -6.09 0.32 4.34
C VAL A 45 -6.63 -0.53 3.19
N MET A 46 -7.90 -0.94 3.23
CA MET A 46 -8.51 -1.71 2.14
C MET A 46 -8.48 -0.97 0.80
N ARG A 47 -8.85 0.32 0.78
CA ARG A 47 -8.83 1.10 -0.47
C ARG A 47 -7.42 1.29 -1.02
N LEU A 48 -6.45 1.54 -0.15
CA LEU A 48 -5.04 1.64 -0.54
C LEU A 48 -4.52 0.29 -1.04
N ALA A 49 -4.87 -0.81 -0.37
CA ALA A 49 -4.47 -2.15 -0.75
C ALA A 49 -4.98 -2.51 -2.15
N VAL A 50 -6.26 -2.24 -2.46
CA VAL A 50 -6.81 -2.44 -3.81
C VAL A 50 -6.03 -1.65 -4.86
N SER A 51 -5.71 -0.38 -4.60
CA SER A 51 -4.92 0.43 -5.53
C SER A 51 -3.50 -0.14 -5.71
N LEU A 52 -2.83 -0.51 -4.63
CA LEU A 52 -1.47 -1.06 -4.66
C LEU A 52 -1.41 -2.43 -5.33
N GLU A 53 -2.45 -3.25 -5.14
CA GLU A 53 -2.61 -4.56 -5.79
C GLU A 53 -2.76 -4.42 -7.31
N ARG A 54 -3.53 -3.44 -7.79
CA ARG A 54 -3.67 -3.15 -9.23
C ARG A 54 -2.35 -2.79 -9.92
N PHE A 55 -1.39 -2.25 -9.18
CA PHE A 55 -0.05 -1.92 -9.68
C PHE A 55 1.00 -2.97 -9.27
N ASN A 56 0.57 -4.10 -8.72
CA ASN A 56 1.43 -5.21 -8.29
C ASN A 56 2.47 -4.86 -7.22
N TRP A 57 2.26 -3.77 -6.46
CA TRP A 57 3.11 -3.41 -5.32
C TRP A 57 2.86 -4.32 -4.12
N ILE A 58 1.64 -4.80 -3.98
CA ILE A 58 1.27 -5.84 -3.03
C ILE A 58 0.45 -6.90 -3.75
N VAL A 59 0.42 -8.10 -3.18
CA VAL A 59 -0.39 -9.22 -3.67
C VAL A 59 -1.30 -9.67 -2.55
N ARG A 60 -2.58 -9.89 -2.86
CA ARG A 60 -3.52 -10.51 -1.94
C ARG A 60 -3.46 -12.02 -2.07
N MET A 61 -3.15 -12.68 -0.96
CA MET A 61 -3.09 -14.13 -0.84
C MET A 61 -4.51 -14.74 -0.80
N PRO A 62 -4.67 -16.03 -1.13
CA PRO A 62 -5.98 -16.70 -1.10
C PRO A 62 -6.68 -16.67 0.27
N ASP A 63 -5.91 -16.57 1.35
CA ASP A 63 -6.41 -16.45 2.72
C ASP A 63 -6.78 -14.99 3.11
N GLY A 64 -6.67 -14.05 2.18
CA GLY A 64 -7.01 -12.65 2.36
C GLY A 64 -5.92 -11.80 3.01
N ARG A 65 -4.73 -12.36 3.28
CA ARG A 65 -3.55 -11.59 3.72
C ARG A 65 -2.86 -10.92 2.53
N TYR A 66 -2.00 -9.96 2.81
CA TYR A 66 -1.29 -9.16 1.82
C TYR A 66 0.22 -9.36 1.98
N GLN A 67 0.95 -9.38 0.86
CA GLN A 67 2.41 -9.45 0.85
C GLN A 67 2.95 -8.43 -0.15
N VAL A 68 4.17 -7.93 0.05
CA VAL A 68 4.84 -7.08 -0.95
C VAL A 68 5.06 -7.89 -2.22
N GLY A 69 4.62 -7.35 -3.36
CA GLY A 69 4.81 -7.96 -4.65
C GLY A 69 6.29 -7.96 -5.04
N SER A 70 6.76 -9.04 -5.66
CA SER A 70 8.04 -8.99 -6.37
C SER A 70 7.85 -8.02 -7.52
N ALA A 71 8.52 -6.86 -7.46
CA ALA A 71 8.54 -5.87 -8.53
C ALA A 71 9.25 -6.45 -9.76
N ALA A 72 8.61 -7.39 -10.46
CA ALA A 72 9.14 -8.00 -11.67
C ALA A 72 8.60 -7.31 -12.92
N GLU A 73 7.34 -6.88 -12.94
CA GLU A 73 6.79 -6.06 -14.01
C GLU A 73 5.47 -5.41 -13.55
N PRO A 74 5.38 -4.08 -13.45
CA PRO A 74 4.09 -3.42 -13.32
C PRO A 74 3.33 -3.62 -14.64
N HIS A 75 2.42 -4.59 -14.69
CA HIS A 75 1.39 -4.59 -15.72
C HIS A 75 0.50 -3.37 -15.44
N LEU A 76 0.73 -2.28 -16.18
CA LEU A 76 -0.20 -1.17 -16.21
C LEU A 76 -1.54 -1.74 -16.70
N PRO A 77 -2.65 -1.53 -15.96
CA PRO A 77 -3.94 -1.99 -16.43
C PRO A 77 -4.21 -1.35 -17.80
N GLU A 78 -4.44 -2.17 -18.81
CA GLU A 78 -5.06 -1.68 -20.05
C GLU A 78 -6.47 -1.20 -19.66
N GLU A 79 -6.80 0.02 -20.08
CA GLU A 79 -7.96 0.81 -19.64
C GLU A 79 -9.31 0.07 -19.67
#